data_AF-A0A960AL18-F1
#
_entry.id   AF-A0A960AL18-F1
#
_cell.length_a   1.000
_cell.length_b   1.000
_cell.length_c   1.000
_cell.angle_alpha   90.00
_cell.angle_beta   90.00
_cell.angle_gamma   90.00
#
_symmetry.space_group_name_H-M   'P 1'
#
loop_
_entity.id
_entity.type
_entity.pdbx_description
1 polymer ?
#
loop_
_entity_poly.entity_id
_entity_poly.type
_entity_poly.pdbx_seq_one_letter_code
_entity_poly.pdbx_strand_id
1 'polypeptide(L)'
;MHPTPDLESVLRDLDRHVATDGWNQPPRLFALVTEGPGYSVVEQPWESTGEDVLRDLARISWPADVSGAALSVQRILEPDHDVRLTVGALRTQEVATAVRYRQHDDAAQVAIAANLAPRLERALWDTLQD
;
A
#
# COMPACT_ATOMS: atom_id res chain seq x y z
N MET A 1 24.93 -10.78 -7.18
CA MET A 1 23.64 -10.22 -7.60
C MET A 1 22.88 -9.85 -6.34
N HIS A 2 22.42 -8.61 -6.20
CA HIS A 2 21.47 -8.27 -5.15
C HIS A 2 20.15 -8.97 -5.48
N PRO A 3 19.49 -9.66 -4.54
CA PRO A 3 18.17 -10.21 -4.81
C PRO A 3 17.22 -9.08 -5.21
N THR A 4 16.33 -9.35 -6.17
CA THR A 4 15.21 -8.49 -6.49
C THR A 4 14.41 -8.24 -5.21
N PRO A 5 14.15 -6.98 -4.80
CA PRO A 5 13.32 -6.72 -3.64
C PRO A 5 11.93 -7.31 -3.87
N ASP A 6 11.51 -8.16 -2.95
CA ASP A 6 10.14 -8.67 -2.89
C ASP A 6 9.15 -7.55 -2.52
N LEU A 7 7.86 -7.81 -2.68
CA LEU A 7 6.81 -6.85 -2.38
C LEU A 7 6.85 -6.39 -0.91
N GLU A 8 7.18 -7.28 0.02
CA GLU A 8 7.25 -6.94 1.45
C GLU A 8 8.34 -5.90 1.74
N SER A 9 9.50 -6.00 1.09
CA SER A 9 10.58 -5.02 1.18
C SER A 9 10.14 -3.65 0.65
N VAL A 10 9.45 -3.63 -0.50
CA VAL A 10 8.87 -2.40 -1.07
C VAL A 10 7.86 -1.77 -0.10
N LEU A 11 6.96 -2.56 0.50
CA LEU A 11 5.96 -2.03 1.44
C LEU A 11 6.57 -1.54 2.74
N ARG A 12 7.67 -2.14 3.21
CA ARG A 12 8.41 -1.65 4.38
C ARG A 12 9.02 -0.27 4.13
N ASP A 13 9.61 -0.08 2.95
CA ASP A 13 10.19 1.21 2.57
C ASP A 13 9.10 2.26 2.33
N LEU A 14 7.97 1.86 1.72
CA LEU A 14 6.82 2.72 1.51
C LEU A 14 6.16 3.13 2.82
N ASP A 15 5.96 2.21 3.77
CA ASP A 15 5.47 2.56 5.11
C ASP A 15 6.38 3.59 5.79
N ARG A 16 7.69 3.37 5.77
CA ARG A 16 8.67 4.30 6.35
C ARG A 16 8.59 5.67 5.68
N HIS A 17 8.44 5.71 4.36
CA HIS A 17 8.30 6.94 3.60
C HIS A 17 7.00 7.67 3.99
N VAL A 18 5.85 7.02 3.95
CA VAL A 18 4.57 7.67 4.31
C VAL A 18 4.55 8.09 5.78
N ALA A 19 5.24 7.35 6.67
CA ALA A 19 5.38 7.69 8.09
C ALA A 19 6.08 9.03 8.34
N THR A 20 6.91 9.53 7.42
CA THR A 20 7.59 10.83 7.61
C THR A 20 6.63 12.00 7.72
N ASP A 21 5.45 11.88 7.11
CA ASP A 21 4.42 12.92 7.10
C ASP A 21 3.46 12.81 8.31
N GLY A 22 3.78 11.96 9.30
CA GLY A 22 3.02 11.83 10.54
C GLY A 22 1.69 11.11 10.38
N TRP A 23 0.77 11.25 11.34
CA TRP A 23 -0.59 10.65 11.29
C TRP A 23 -1.63 11.64 10.76
N ASN A 24 -2.87 11.18 10.55
CA ASN A 24 -4.00 11.96 10.05
C ASN A 24 -3.80 12.46 8.60
N GLN A 25 -3.24 11.60 7.74
CA GLN A 25 -3.06 11.87 6.31
C GLN A 25 -4.21 11.28 5.49
N PRO A 26 -4.54 11.87 4.33
CA PRO A 26 -5.43 11.22 3.36
C PRO A 26 -4.79 9.91 2.85
N PRO A 27 -5.60 9.01 2.28
CA PRO A 27 -5.09 7.86 1.54
C PRO A 27 -4.13 8.28 0.42
N ARG A 28 -3.07 7.50 0.20
CA ARG A 28 -2.07 7.74 -0.86
C ARG A 28 -1.95 6.51 -1.74
N LEU A 29 -1.98 6.71 -3.05
CA LEU A 29 -1.92 5.65 -4.06
C LEU A 29 -0.59 5.72 -4.81
N PHE A 30 0.00 4.56 -5.10
CA PHE A 30 1.31 4.43 -5.73
C PHE A 30 1.25 3.41 -6.87
N ALA A 31 1.92 3.71 -7.97
CA ALA A 31 2.20 2.76 -9.04
C ALA A 31 3.53 2.06 -8.74
N LEU A 32 3.57 0.74 -8.98
CA LEU A 32 4.79 -0.05 -8.96
C LEU A 32 5.16 -0.40 -10.41
N VAL A 33 6.29 0.12 -10.88
CA VAL A 33 6.79 -0.11 -12.23
C VAL A 33 8.07 -0.92 -12.14
N THR A 34 8.17 -2.01 -12.91
CA THR A 34 9.40 -2.80 -12.93
C THR A 34 10.56 -1.94 -13.45
N GLU A 35 11.62 -1.82 -12.65
CA GLU A 35 12.82 -1.06 -12.99
C GLU A 35 14.06 -1.91 -12.66
N GLY A 36 14.66 -2.48 -13.70
CA GLY A 36 15.79 -3.39 -13.57
C GLY A 36 15.43 -4.60 -12.69
N PRO A 37 16.20 -4.89 -11.62
CA PRO A 37 15.91 -6.00 -10.73
C PRO A 37 14.86 -5.65 -9.67
N GLY A 38 14.22 -4.48 -9.65
CA GLY A 38 13.27 -4.11 -8.59
C GLY A 38 12.08 -3.32 -9.11
N TYR A 39 11.47 -2.54 -8.22
CA TYR A 39 10.33 -1.67 -8.54
C TYR A 39 10.68 -0.20 -8.30
N SER A 40 10.35 0.63 -9.28
CA SER A 40 10.16 2.06 -9.09
C SER A 40 8.79 2.29 -8.46
N VAL A 41 8.71 3.11 -7.42
CA VAL A 41 7.47 3.46 -6.73
C VAL A 41 7.12 4.90 -7.05
N VAL A 42 5.99 5.13 -7.71
CA VAL A 42 5.57 6.46 -8.15
C VAL A 42 4.25 6.81 -7.48
N GLU A 43 4.25 7.83 -6.63
CA GLU A 43 3.02 8.37 -6.05
C GLU A 43 2.12 8.96 -7.13
N GLN A 44 0.83 8.67 -7.05
CA GLN A 44 -0.17 9.18 -7.97
C GLN A 44 -0.94 10.35 -7.37
N PRO A 45 -1.35 11.32 -8.19
CA PRO A 45 -2.32 12.31 -7.78
C PRO A 45 -3.70 11.63 -7.64
N TRP A 46 -4.04 11.23 -6.41
CA TRP A 46 -5.29 10.56 -6.11
C TRP A 46 -6.07 11.32 -5.03
N GLU A 47 -7.30 11.72 -5.36
CA GLU A 47 -8.19 12.44 -4.45
C GLU A 47 -9.18 11.45 -3.82
N SER A 48 -8.84 10.93 -2.64
CA SER A 48 -9.76 10.15 -1.80
C SER A 48 -9.78 10.72 -0.38
N THR A 49 -10.97 10.74 0.24
CA THR A 49 -11.14 11.13 1.64
C THR A 49 -10.90 9.96 2.60
N GLY A 50 -10.80 8.74 2.09
CA GLY A 50 -10.65 7.54 2.91
C GLY A 50 -11.96 6.97 3.47
N GLU A 51 -13.10 7.64 3.25
CA GLU A 51 -14.42 7.23 3.75
C GLU A 51 -14.93 5.94 3.08
N ASP A 52 -14.80 5.83 1.74
CA ASP A 52 -15.17 4.64 0.97
C ASP A 52 -14.08 4.26 -0.03
N VAL A 53 -12.92 3.89 0.52
CA VAL A 53 -11.72 3.53 -0.25
C VAL A 53 -11.97 2.41 -1.26
N LEU A 54 -12.85 1.44 -0.94
CA LEU A 54 -13.13 0.33 -1.86
C LEU A 54 -13.84 0.84 -3.12
N ARG A 55 -14.80 1.76 -2.95
CA ARG A 55 -15.48 2.40 -4.07
C ARG A 55 -14.57 3.33 -4.86
N ASP A 56 -13.64 4.00 -4.20
CA ASP A 56 -12.69 4.88 -4.87
C ASP A 56 -11.67 4.08 -5.70
N LEU A 57 -11.15 2.97 -5.17
CA LEU A 57 -10.28 2.05 -5.90
C LEU A 57 -10.98 1.44 -7.12
N ALA A 58 -12.28 1.14 -7.03
CA ALA A 58 -13.05 0.58 -8.15
C ALA A 58 -13.13 1.49 -9.39
N ARG A 59 -12.68 2.74 -9.29
CA ARG A 59 -12.59 3.70 -10.41
C ARG A 59 -11.18 3.83 -10.99
N ILE A 60 -10.21 3.16 -10.39
CA ILE A 60 -8.82 3.18 -10.81
C ILE A 60 -8.58 2.07 -11.83
N SER A 61 -7.95 2.44 -12.93
CA SER A 61 -7.44 1.56 -13.97
C SER A 61 -5.96 1.87 -14.22
N TRP A 62 -5.16 0.83 -14.46
CA TRP A 62 -3.73 0.98 -14.68
C TRP A 62 -3.31 0.51 -16.08
N PRO A 63 -2.43 1.27 -16.78
CA PRO A 63 -1.79 0.80 -18.00
C PRO A 63 -1.04 -0.52 -17.79
N ALA A 64 -0.88 -1.30 -18.88
CA ALA A 64 -0.22 -2.62 -18.84
C ALA A 64 1.23 -2.57 -18.32
N ASP A 65 1.92 -1.44 -18.50
CA ASP A 65 3.31 -1.26 -18.04
C ASP A 65 3.42 -1.11 -16.52
N VAL A 66 2.31 -0.80 -15.82
CA VAL A 66 2.26 -0.77 -14.36
C VAL A 66 2.15 -2.21 -13.85
N SER A 67 3.22 -2.69 -13.22
CA SER A 67 3.37 -4.07 -12.76
C SER A 67 2.56 -4.36 -11.49
N GLY A 68 2.32 -3.33 -10.68
CA GLY A 68 1.54 -3.42 -9.45
C GLY A 68 1.11 -2.06 -8.93
N ALA A 69 0.41 -2.05 -7.82
CA ALA A 69 -0.02 -0.84 -7.13
C ALA A 69 0.16 -1.01 -5.62
N ALA A 70 0.32 0.11 -4.93
CA ALA A 70 0.30 0.17 -3.47
C ALA A 70 -0.62 1.28 -2.98
N LEU A 71 -1.21 1.09 -1.81
CA LEU A 71 -2.12 2.02 -1.14
C LEU A 71 -1.71 2.15 0.32
N SER A 72 -1.46 3.37 0.79
CA SER A 72 -1.36 3.66 2.22
C SER A 72 -2.63 4.33 2.71
N VAL A 73 -3.22 3.82 3.78
CA VAL A 73 -4.47 4.33 4.34
C VAL A 73 -4.49 4.20 5.86
N GLN A 74 -5.13 5.15 6.54
CA GLN A 74 -5.34 5.11 7.98
C GLN A 74 -6.74 4.60 8.32
N ARG A 75 -6.84 3.78 9.37
CA ARG A 75 -8.08 3.24 9.91
C ARG A 75 -8.13 3.50 11.40
N ILE A 76 -9.17 4.18 11.83
CA ILE A 76 -9.49 4.40 13.24
C ILE A 76 -10.30 3.18 13.70
N LEU A 77 -9.73 2.37 14.59
CA LEU A 77 -10.44 1.24 15.17
C LEU A 77 -11.20 1.69 16.43
N GLU A 78 -10.52 2.45 17.27
CA GLU A 78 -11.01 3.10 18.48
C GLU A 78 -10.27 4.45 18.64
N PRO A 79 -10.73 5.38 19.49
CA PRO A 79 -9.97 6.60 19.80
C PRO A 79 -8.54 6.25 20.23
N ASP A 80 -7.55 6.91 19.64
CA ASP A 80 -6.11 6.68 19.86
C ASP A 80 -5.58 5.26 19.52
N HIS A 81 -6.39 4.43 18.85
CA HIS A 81 -6.02 3.11 18.34
C HIS A 81 -6.16 3.07 16.81
N ASP A 82 -5.37 3.93 16.17
CA ASP A 82 -5.30 3.99 14.72
C ASP A 82 -4.27 3.00 14.18
N VAL A 83 -4.58 2.41 13.03
CA VAL A 83 -3.61 1.64 12.24
C VAL A 83 -3.40 2.31 10.90
N ARG A 84 -2.16 2.25 10.41
CA ARG A 84 -1.84 2.50 9.02
C ARG A 84 -1.66 1.17 8.31
N LEU A 85 -2.41 1.00 7.24
CA LEU A 85 -2.30 -0.13 6.34
C LEU A 85 -1.61 0.36 5.08
N THR A 86 -0.46 -0.23 4.75
CA THR A 86 0.22 -0.03 3.48
C THR A 86 0.11 -1.34 2.70
N VAL A 87 -0.85 -1.40 1.78
CA VAL A 87 -1.24 -2.58 1.01
C VAL A 87 -0.54 -2.54 -0.34
N GLY A 88 0.01 -3.66 -0.79
CA GLY A 88 0.58 -3.84 -2.11
C GLY A 88 -0.07 -4.99 -2.84
N ALA A 89 -0.20 -4.85 -4.16
CA ALA A 89 -0.63 -5.91 -5.06
C ALA A 89 0.18 -5.86 -6.36
N LEU A 90 0.57 -7.03 -6.87
CA LEU A 90 1.18 -7.21 -8.18
C LEU A 90 0.20 -7.88 -9.14
N ARG A 91 0.34 -7.63 -10.45
CA ARG A 91 -0.45 -8.32 -11.49
C ARG A 91 -0.30 -9.85 -11.41
N THR A 92 0.83 -10.34 -10.92
CA THR A 92 1.13 -11.77 -10.66
C THR A 92 0.35 -12.38 -9.49
N GLN A 93 -0.59 -11.64 -8.87
CA GLN A 93 -1.42 -12.05 -7.73
C GLN A 93 -0.69 -12.09 -6.38
N GLU A 94 0.56 -11.67 -6.32
CA GLU A 94 1.24 -11.43 -5.06
C GLU A 94 0.60 -10.22 -4.36
N VAL A 95 0.26 -10.39 -3.08
CA VAL A 95 -0.29 -9.34 -2.22
C VAL A 95 0.40 -9.38 -0.87
N ALA A 96 0.57 -8.21 -0.27
CA ALA A 96 1.06 -8.08 1.09
C ALA A 96 0.49 -6.80 1.71
N THR A 97 0.42 -6.79 3.03
CA THR A 97 -0.01 -5.62 3.81
C THR A 97 1.00 -5.39 4.92
N ALA A 98 1.55 -4.17 4.99
CA ALA A 98 2.26 -3.68 6.15
C ALA A 98 1.28 -2.97 7.09
N VAL A 99 1.39 -3.25 8.39
CA VAL A 99 0.54 -2.70 9.45
C VAL A 99 1.42 -2.03 10.49
N ARG A 100 1.19 -0.72 10.67
CA ARG A 100 1.77 0.08 11.74
C ARG A 100 0.68 0.54 12.70
N TYR A 101 0.87 0.32 13.99
CA TYR A 101 -0.03 0.80 15.03
C TYR A 101 0.45 2.15 15.55
N ARG A 102 -0.46 3.12 15.73
CA ARG A 102 -0.11 4.44 16.28
C ARG A 102 0.50 4.39 17.67
N GLN A 103 0.06 3.42 18.48
CA GLN A 103 0.60 3.17 19.83
C GLN A 103 2.01 2.57 19.81
N HIS A 104 2.43 2.01 18.67
CA HIS A 104 3.73 1.40 18.42
C HIS A 104 4.35 2.03 17.17
N ASP A 105 4.46 3.36 17.16
CA ASP A 105 4.93 4.14 16.02
C ASP A 105 6.46 4.08 15.87
N ASP A 106 6.97 2.89 15.61
CA ASP A 106 8.37 2.60 15.34
C ASP A 106 8.48 1.77 14.05
N ALA A 107 9.40 2.16 13.15
CA ALA A 107 9.67 1.43 11.92
C ALA A 107 10.19 0.00 12.15
N ALA A 108 10.74 -0.30 13.33
CA ALA A 108 11.10 -1.65 13.73
C ALA A 108 9.90 -2.51 14.16
N GLN A 109 8.73 -1.90 14.42
CA GLN A 109 7.52 -2.56 14.95
C GLN A 109 6.41 -2.68 13.90
N VAL A 110 6.76 -2.72 12.62
CA VAL A 110 5.81 -2.88 11.50
C VAL A 110 5.65 -4.35 11.16
N ALA A 111 4.42 -4.87 11.29
CA ALA A 111 4.09 -6.23 10.85
C ALA A 111 3.84 -6.22 9.33
N ILE A 112 4.36 -7.20 8.60
CA ILE A 112 4.09 -7.36 7.17
C ILE A 112 3.70 -8.81 6.91
N ALA A 113 2.56 -9.02 6.27
CA ALA A 113 2.11 -10.33 5.82
C ALA A 113 1.01 -10.19 4.75
N ALA A 114 0.80 -11.25 3.97
CA ALA A 114 -0.39 -11.38 3.14
C ALA A 114 -1.64 -11.62 4.01
N ASN A 115 -2.83 -11.29 3.47
CA ASN A 115 -4.14 -11.59 4.05
C ASN A 115 -4.41 -10.88 5.39
N LEU A 116 -3.73 -9.78 5.69
CA LEU A 116 -4.06 -8.92 6.84
C LEU A 116 -5.21 -7.96 6.52
N ALA A 117 -5.36 -7.59 5.24
CA ALA A 117 -6.47 -6.75 4.78
C ALA A 117 -7.11 -7.34 3.51
N PRO A 118 -7.73 -8.54 3.57
CA PRO A 118 -8.04 -9.33 2.37
C PRO A 118 -8.96 -8.61 1.37
N ARG A 119 -9.94 -7.85 1.88
CA ARG A 119 -10.83 -7.05 1.03
C ARG A 119 -10.10 -5.91 0.32
N LEU A 120 -9.14 -5.28 0.99
CA LEU A 120 -8.39 -4.16 0.45
C LEU A 120 -7.31 -4.63 -0.53
N GLU A 121 -6.61 -5.72 -0.17
CA GLU A 121 -5.68 -6.43 -1.06
C GLU A 121 -6.38 -6.82 -2.36
N ARG A 122 -7.58 -7.41 -2.27
CA ARG A 122 -8.36 -7.77 -3.46
C ARG A 122 -8.78 -6.55 -4.28
N ALA A 123 -9.35 -5.52 -3.65
CA ALA A 123 -9.80 -4.32 -4.36
C ALA A 123 -8.63 -3.58 -5.05
N LEU A 124 -7.45 -3.56 -4.42
CA LEU A 124 -6.26 -2.99 -5.04
C LEU A 124 -5.79 -3.82 -6.22
N TRP A 125 -5.78 -5.16 -6.09
CA TRP A 125 -5.45 -6.06 -7.20
C TRP A 125 -6.42 -5.92 -8.38
N ASP A 126 -7.71 -5.69 -8.11
CA ASP A 126 -8.75 -5.47 -9.13
C ASP A 126 -8.47 -4.26 -10.02
N THR A 127 -7.84 -3.21 -9.49
CA THR A 127 -7.44 -2.03 -10.28
C THR A 127 -6.44 -2.37 -11.39
N LEU A 128 -5.75 -3.50 -11.26
CA LEU A 128 -4.75 -4.00 -12.19
C LEU A 128 -5.32 -5.03 -13.18
N GLN A 129 -6.63 -5.27 -13.21
CA GLN A 129 -7.23 -6.35 -14.02
C GLN A 129 -7.92 -5.89 -15.31
N ASP A 130 -7.61 -4.68 -15.80
CA ASP A 130 -7.99 -4.26 -17.15
C ASP A 130 -7.18 -4.96 -18.25
#